data_AF-A0A938WGI4-F1
#
_entry.id   AF-A0A938WGI4-F1
#
_cell.length_a   1.000
_cell.length_b   1.000
_cell.length_c   1.000
_cell.angle_alpha   90.00
_cell.angle_beta   90.00
_cell.angle_gamma   90.00
#
_symmetry.space_group_name_H-M   'P 1'
#
loop_
_entity.id
_entity.type
_entity.pdbx_description
1 polymer ?
#
loop_
_entity_poly.entity_id
_entity_poly.type
_entity_poly.pdbx_seq_one_letter_code
_entity_poly.pdbx_strand_id
1 'polypeptide(L)'
;MSNIEPEAVGTATPGIADPPLPFTGGRIPASAREYRLAQWRVMALCFVAPALAFVAISLGVSLGWPWLAALGALGLGLTGVTLGLLAARERRLFFMRQTGPLGRRQYRYRYFIYEGFAAVPYGLAYAIAGAMLALAALLFLVGVSPDRMRMAVLARPHYALLPGGAALFAWGLGFLIGFGRPARSAGDRLAIGLQHLPARLGGLILLAWAVAMLGIGLVEATTPALFHAWFQSLTGNPWPFGRG
;
A
#
# COMPACT_ATOMS: atom_id res chain seq x y z
N MET A 1 -35.13 13.85 1.09
CA MET A 1 -33.70 13.59 0.87
C MET A 1 -32.97 14.91 1.09
N SER A 2 -32.40 15.13 2.27
CA SER A 2 -31.70 16.38 2.57
C SER A 2 -30.36 16.39 1.83
N ASN A 3 -30.21 17.36 0.92
CA ASN A 3 -28.92 17.74 0.37
C ASN A 3 -28.09 18.33 1.51
N ILE A 4 -27.32 17.47 2.19
CA ILE A 4 -26.23 17.94 3.05
C ILE A 4 -25.11 18.35 2.09
N GLU A 5 -25.17 19.59 1.61
CA GLU A 5 -23.98 20.25 1.11
C GLU A 5 -22.94 20.21 2.24
N PRO A 6 -21.72 19.69 2.00
CA PRO A 6 -20.69 19.74 3.02
C PRO A 6 -20.33 21.21 3.26
N GLU A 7 -20.91 21.79 4.31
CA GLU A 7 -20.44 23.05 4.89
C GLU A 7 -18.92 23.00 5.01
N ALA A 8 -18.28 23.97 4.35
CA ALA A 8 -16.84 24.21 4.22
C ALA A 8 -16.11 23.39 3.15
N VAL A 9 -16.56 23.51 1.89
CA VAL A 9 -15.62 23.53 0.76
C VAL A 9 -14.98 24.93 0.74
N GLY A 10 -13.75 25.05 1.27
CA GLY A 10 -12.90 26.22 1.07
C GLY A 10 -12.74 27.19 2.24
N THR A 11 -13.54 27.13 3.30
CA THR A 11 -13.28 27.95 4.50
C THR A 11 -12.49 27.14 5.52
N ALA A 12 -11.24 27.58 5.75
CA ALA A 12 -10.55 27.26 6.98
C ALA A 12 -11.51 27.58 8.13
N THR A 13 -11.99 26.55 8.85
CA THR A 13 -12.71 26.74 10.11
C THR A 13 -11.87 27.66 10.97
N PRO A 14 -12.34 28.88 11.32
CA PRO A 14 -11.57 29.79 12.14
C PRO A 14 -11.38 29.12 13.51
N GLY A 15 -10.14 28.85 13.89
CA GLY A 15 -9.78 28.42 15.24
C GLY A 15 -9.37 26.97 15.44
N ILE A 16 -9.39 26.10 14.42
CA ILE A 16 -8.79 24.75 14.53
C ILE A 16 -7.63 24.67 13.55
N ALA A 17 -6.40 24.77 14.07
CA ALA A 17 -5.21 24.50 13.27
C ALA A 17 -5.30 23.07 12.73
N ASP A 18 -5.21 22.93 11.40
CA ASP A 18 -5.21 21.61 10.79
C ASP A 18 -4.08 20.78 11.43
N PRO A 19 -4.39 19.58 11.92
CA PRO A 19 -3.37 18.76 12.55
C PRO A 19 -2.34 18.33 11.48
N PRO A 20 -1.19 17.73 11.84
CA PRO A 20 -0.13 17.34 10.89
C PRO A 20 -0.61 16.50 9.69
N LEU A 21 -0.52 17.00 8.47
CA LEU A 21 -0.86 16.21 7.27
C LEU A 21 0.00 14.93 7.24
N PRO A 22 -0.53 13.80 6.75
CA PRO A 22 0.25 12.57 6.60
C PRO A 22 1.28 12.66 5.49
N PHE A 23 1.38 13.81 4.81
CA PHE A 23 2.34 14.10 3.76
C PHE A 23 2.82 15.52 4.00
N THR A 24 4.12 15.78 3.93
CA THR A 24 4.62 17.12 3.60
C THR A 24 4.14 17.44 2.18
N GLY A 25 2.89 17.90 2.01
CA GLY A 25 2.30 18.21 0.69
C GLY A 25 0.90 17.67 0.39
N GLY A 26 0.14 17.16 1.38
CA GLY A 26 -1.27 16.80 1.16
C GLY A 26 -2.16 18.04 1.16
N ARG A 27 -3.01 18.24 0.14
CA ARG A 27 -4.00 19.34 0.11
C ARG A 27 -5.41 18.84 0.37
N ILE A 28 -6.25 19.73 0.89
CA ILE A 28 -7.70 19.51 0.95
C ILE A 28 -8.26 19.57 -0.48
N PRO A 29 -9.27 18.76 -0.84
CA PRO A 29 -9.98 18.89 -2.11
C PRO A 29 -10.47 20.33 -2.34
N ALA A 30 -10.22 20.87 -3.53
CA ALA A 30 -10.49 22.27 -3.86
C ALA A 30 -11.96 22.52 -4.25
N SER A 31 -12.72 21.46 -4.53
CA SER A 31 -14.12 21.54 -4.94
C SER A 31 -14.97 20.42 -4.36
N ALA A 32 -16.29 20.62 -4.30
CA ALA A 32 -17.24 19.58 -3.86
C ALA A 32 -17.16 18.32 -4.73
N ARG A 33 -16.89 18.47 -6.04
CA ARG A 33 -16.70 17.35 -6.97
C ARG A 33 -15.46 16.53 -6.60
N GLU A 34 -14.35 17.21 -6.34
CA GLU A 34 -13.09 16.56 -5.96
C GLU A 34 -13.21 15.90 -4.58
N TYR A 35 -13.94 16.51 -3.64
CA TYR A 35 -14.23 15.93 -2.34
C TYR A 35 -15.04 14.63 -2.48
N ARG A 36 -16.11 14.63 -3.28
CA ARG A 36 -16.91 13.41 -3.56
C ARG A 36 -16.07 12.31 -4.21
N LEU A 37 -15.18 12.67 -5.14
CA LEU A 37 -14.26 11.72 -5.76
C LEU A 37 -13.30 11.11 -4.72
N ALA A 38 -12.67 11.95 -3.91
CA ALA A 38 -11.77 11.51 -2.85
C ALA A 38 -12.48 10.61 -1.84
N GLN A 39 -13.68 11.01 -1.40
CA GLN A 39 -14.54 10.23 -0.53
C GLN A 39 -14.86 8.87 -1.13
N TRP A 40 -15.39 8.85 -2.36
CA TRP A 40 -15.79 7.61 -3.01
C TRP A 40 -14.60 6.66 -3.18
N ARG A 41 -13.44 7.16 -3.63
CA ARG A 41 -12.24 6.34 -3.81
C ARG A 41 -11.74 5.77 -2.50
N VAL A 42 -11.62 6.60 -1.48
CA VAL A 42 -11.12 6.15 -0.19
C VAL A 42 -12.09 5.15 0.43
N MET A 43 -13.40 5.45 0.44
CA MET A 43 -14.40 4.52 0.96
C MET A 43 -14.45 3.21 0.17
N ALA A 44 -14.52 3.27 -1.16
CA ALA A 44 -14.65 2.07 -1.99
C ALA A 44 -13.37 1.22 -1.98
N LEU A 45 -12.21 1.83 -2.24
CA LEU A 45 -10.96 1.09 -2.49
C LEU A 45 -10.10 0.86 -1.24
N CYS A 46 -10.22 1.71 -0.20
CA CYS A 46 -9.42 1.54 1.03
C CYS A 46 -10.21 0.88 2.16
N PHE A 47 -11.55 0.89 2.13
CA PHE A 47 -12.38 0.35 3.21
C PHE A 47 -13.34 -0.74 2.74
N VAL A 48 -14.29 -0.43 1.86
CA VAL A 48 -15.37 -1.36 1.49
C VAL A 48 -14.84 -2.57 0.74
N ALA A 49 -14.11 -2.40 -0.35
CA ALA A 49 -13.60 -3.53 -1.13
C ALA A 49 -12.61 -4.39 -0.32
N PRO A 50 -11.64 -3.83 0.43
CA PRO A 50 -10.82 -4.63 1.34
C PRO A 50 -11.63 -5.33 2.43
N ALA A 51 -12.61 -4.67 3.04
CA ALA A 51 -13.44 -5.29 4.09
C ALA A 51 -14.25 -6.47 3.54
N LEU A 52 -14.89 -6.32 2.38
CA LEU A 52 -15.62 -7.41 1.73
C LEU A 52 -14.68 -8.56 1.34
N ALA A 53 -13.48 -8.25 0.84
CA ALA A 53 -12.45 -9.24 0.55
C ALA A 53 -12.03 -10.00 1.83
N PHE A 54 -11.78 -9.29 2.94
CA PHE A 54 -11.46 -9.91 4.22
C PHE A 54 -12.60 -10.74 4.77
N VAL A 55 -13.85 -10.29 4.65
CA VAL A 55 -15.03 -11.08 5.03
C VAL A 55 -15.09 -12.38 4.22
N ALA A 56 -14.88 -12.32 2.91
CA ALA A 56 -14.83 -13.52 2.06
C ALA A 56 -13.66 -14.45 2.44
N ILE A 57 -12.48 -13.91 2.74
CA ILE A 57 -11.34 -14.69 3.26
C ILE A 57 -11.70 -15.37 4.58
N SER A 58 -12.17 -14.60 5.57
CA SER A 58 -12.51 -15.11 6.90
C SER A 58 -13.61 -16.15 6.84
N LEU A 59 -14.71 -15.90 6.12
CA LEU A 59 -15.79 -16.86 5.94
C LEU A 59 -15.31 -18.11 5.18
N GLY A 60 -14.54 -17.93 4.11
CA GLY A 60 -13.97 -19.04 3.35
C GLY A 60 -13.09 -19.94 4.21
N VAL A 61 -12.25 -19.36 5.07
CA VAL A 61 -11.42 -20.12 6.01
C VAL A 61 -12.28 -20.80 7.08
N SER A 62 -13.21 -20.08 7.72
CA SER A 62 -14.05 -20.61 8.81
C SER A 62 -15.01 -21.71 8.35
N LEU A 63 -15.52 -21.62 7.13
CA LEU A 63 -16.45 -22.61 6.56
C LEU A 63 -15.74 -23.75 5.81
N GLY A 64 -14.41 -23.69 5.68
CA GLY A 64 -13.64 -24.65 4.88
C GLY A 64 -13.94 -24.55 3.38
N TRP A 65 -14.31 -23.36 2.90
CA TRP A 65 -14.62 -23.06 1.49
C TRP A 65 -13.44 -22.32 0.84
N PRO A 66 -12.42 -23.04 0.34
CA PRO A 66 -11.19 -22.41 -0.12
C PRO A 66 -11.40 -21.55 -1.38
N TRP A 67 -12.41 -21.85 -2.20
CA TRP A 67 -12.79 -21.02 -3.35
C TRP A 67 -13.28 -19.62 -2.91
N LEU A 68 -14.02 -19.53 -1.80
CA LEU A 68 -14.51 -18.25 -1.28
C LEU A 68 -13.35 -17.41 -0.73
N ALA A 69 -12.40 -18.06 -0.05
CA ALA A 69 -11.18 -17.40 0.42
C ALA A 69 -10.33 -16.90 -0.76
N ALA A 70 -10.21 -17.69 -1.83
CA ALA A 70 -9.53 -17.28 -3.05
C ALA A 70 -10.23 -16.12 -3.77
N LEU A 71 -11.56 -16.08 -3.82
CA LEU A 71 -12.30 -14.92 -4.33
C LEU A 71 -12.04 -13.65 -3.52
N GLY A 72 -11.97 -13.78 -2.19
CA GLY A 72 -11.58 -12.66 -1.32
C GLY A 72 -10.16 -12.18 -1.61
N ALA A 73 -9.19 -13.09 -1.72
CA ALA A 73 -7.81 -12.76 -2.10
C ALA A 73 -7.72 -12.10 -3.48
N LEU A 74 -8.50 -12.58 -4.46
CA LEU A 74 -8.61 -11.97 -5.79
C LEU A 74 -9.17 -10.54 -5.71
N GLY A 75 -10.24 -10.34 -4.94
CA GLY A 75 -10.83 -9.02 -4.70
C GLY A 75 -9.84 -8.05 -4.06
N LEU A 76 -9.07 -8.51 -3.07
CA LEU A 76 -8.02 -7.72 -2.44
C LEU A 76 -6.90 -7.36 -3.44
N GLY A 77 -6.47 -8.33 -4.24
CA GLY A 77 -5.46 -8.13 -5.29
C GLY A 77 -5.89 -7.10 -6.33
N LEU A 78 -7.09 -7.25 -6.89
CA LEU A 78 -7.67 -6.32 -7.86
C LEU A 78 -7.87 -4.92 -7.28
N THR A 79 -8.21 -4.82 -6.00
CA THR A 79 -8.29 -3.53 -5.30
C THR A 79 -6.91 -2.87 -5.24
N GLY A 80 -5.87 -3.62 -4.88
CA GLY A 80 -4.48 -3.14 -4.90
C GLY A 80 -4.01 -2.69 -6.28
N VAL A 81 -4.33 -3.45 -7.34
CA VAL A 81 -4.06 -3.06 -8.74
C VAL A 81 -4.76 -1.78 -9.10
N THR A 82 -6.06 -1.68 -8.80
CA THR A 82 -6.87 -0.51 -9.16
C THR A 82 -6.36 0.74 -8.44
N LEU A 83 -6.12 0.64 -7.13
CA LEU A 83 -5.58 1.73 -6.31
C LEU A 83 -4.20 2.15 -6.81
N GLY A 84 -3.33 1.19 -7.09
CA GLY A 84 -1.98 1.42 -7.57
C GLY A 84 -1.91 2.09 -8.93
N LEU A 85 -2.70 1.61 -9.90
CA LEU A 85 -2.78 2.19 -11.24
C LEU A 85 -3.37 3.60 -11.23
N LEU A 86 -4.42 3.85 -10.44
CA LEU A 86 -4.99 5.19 -10.28
C LEU A 86 -3.96 6.14 -9.66
N ALA A 87 -3.25 5.70 -8.62
CA ALA A 87 -2.20 6.48 -7.98
C ALA A 87 -1.06 6.84 -8.94
N ALA A 88 -0.59 5.88 -9.74
CA ALA A 88 0.49 6.10 -10.70
C ALA A 88 0.05 6.98 -11.88
N ARG A 89 -1.14 6.72 -12.44
CA ARG A 89 -1.68 7.47 -13.59
C ARG A 89 -1.97 8.92 -13.25
N GLU A 90 -2.58 9.16 -12.09
CA GLU A 90 -2.99 10.50 -11.68
C GLU A 90 -1.94 11.22 -10.84
N ARG A 91 -0.86 10.53 -10.46
CA ARG A 91 0.18 11.02 -9.54
C ARG A 91 -0.43 11.54 -8.23
N ARG A 92 -1.50 10.88 -7.78
CA ARG A 92 -2.34 11.30 -6.65
C ARG A 92 -2.61 10.16 -5.69
N LEU A 93 -2.41 10.41 -4.39
CA LEU A 93 -2.86 9.50 -3.33
C LEU A 93 -4.01 10.15 -2.56
N PHE A 94 -5.05 9.38 -2.28
CA PHE A 94 -6.24 9.83 -1.55
C PHE A 94 -6.27 9.17 -0.18
N PHE A 95 -6.58 9.93 0.86
CA PHE A 95 -6.60 9.43 2.22
C PHE A 95 -7.63 10.17 3.07
N MET A 96 -8.11 9.47 4.10
CA MET A 96 -9.03 9.99 5.10
C MET A 96 -8.29 10.19 6.40
N ARG A 97 -8.65 11.25 7.13
CA ARG A 97 -8.08 11.57 8.41
C ARG A 97 -9.15 12.00 9.38
N GLN A 98 -9.01 11.54 10.62
CA GLN A 98 -9.75 12.09 11.75
C GLN A 98 -9.19 13.47 12.13
N THR A 99 -10.02 14.51 12.05
CA THR A 99 -9.67 15.84 12.56
C THR A 99 -10.39 16.09 13.88
N GLY A 100 -9.65 16.05 14.99
CA GLY A 100 -10.13 16.45 16.32
C GLY A 100 -9.37 15.76 17.47
N PRO A 101 -9.12 16.45 18.60
CA PRO A 101 -8.60 15.80 19.80
C PRO A 101 -9.65 14.82 20.37
N LEU A 102 -9.20 13.68 20.90
CA LEU A 102 -10.03 12.79 21.72
C LEU A 102 -10.73 13.63 22.81
N GLY A 103 -12.03 13.88 22.66
CA GLY A 103 -12.82 14.56 23.68
C GLY A 103 -13.86 15.58 23.19
N ARG A 104 -13.77 16.11 21.97
CA ARG A 104 -14.86 16.95 21.40
C ARG A 104 -15.70 16.15 20.41
N ARG A 105 -17.01 16.09 20.68
CA ARG A 105 -18.09 15.34 20.00
C ARG A 105 -18.24 15.54 18.47
N GLN A 106 -17.32 16.22 17.79
CA GLN A 106 -17.33 16.37 16.34
C GLN A 106 -16.18 15.58 15.73
N TYR A 107 -16.36 14.26 15.65
CA TYR A 107 -15.52 13.37 14.84
C TYR A 107 -15.82 13.62 13.35
N ARG A 108 -15.35 14.75 12.80
CA ARG A 108 -15.46 15.01 11.36
C ARG A 108 -14.21 14.43 10.71
N TYR A 109 -14.38 13.39 9.90
CA TYR A 109 -13.32 12.92 9.03
C TYR A 109 -13.15 13.87 7.84
N ARG A 110 -11.91 14.17 7.47
CA ARG A 110 -11.57 14.97 6.28
C ARG A 110 -10.77 14.13 5.28
N TYR A 111 -11.05 14.33 4.00
CA TYR A 111 -10.29 13.73 2.91
C TYR A 111 -9.20 14.68 2.44
N PHE A 112 -8.11 14.11 1.96
CA PHE A 112 -6.92 14.82 1.54
C PHE A 112 -6.31 14.12 0.31
N ILE A 113 -5.57 14.90 -0.48
CA ILE A 113 -4.94 14.47 -1.73
C ILE A 113 -3.47 14.82 -1.68
N TYR A 114 -2.60 13.83 -1.85
CA TYR A 114 -1.18 14.06 -2.04
C TYR A 114 -0.87 14.08 -3.52
N GLU A 115 -0.26 15.17 -3.98
CA GLU A 115 0.22 15.36 -5.35
C GLU A 115 1.74 15.45 -5.28
N GLY A 116 2.44 14.36 -5.58
CA GLY A 116 3.89 14.35 -5.49
C GLY A 116 4.52 13.19 -6.21
N PHE A 117 5.82 13.32 -6.48
CA PHE A 117 6.59 12.33 -7.23
C PHE A 117 6.49 10.94 -6.61
N ALA A 118 6.40 10.84 -5.28
CA ALA A 118 6.30 9.58 -4.56
C ALA A 118 4.99 8.81 -4.79
N ALA A 119 3.94 9.44 -5.35
CA ALA A 119 2.67 8.77 -5.65
C ALA A 119 2.82 7.69 -6.73
N VAL A 120 3.73 7.89 -7.69
CA VAL A 120 4.00 6.92 -8.77
C VAL A 120 4.68 5.67 -8.24
N PRO A 121 5.86 5.73 -7.59
CA PRO A 121 6.53 4.55 -7.08
C PRO A 121 5.70 3.85 -5.99
N TYR A 122 4.91 4.60 -5.18
CA TYR A 122 3.95 4.01 -4.24
C TYR A 122 2.83 3.25 -4.95
N GLY A 123 2.22 3.85 -5.97
CA GLY A 123 1.16 3.24 -6.76
C GLY A 123 1.62 1.98 -7.51
N LEU A 124 2.79 2.04 -8.14
CA LEU A 124 3.38 0.88 -8.82
C LEU A 124 3.63 -0.29 -7.86
N ALA A 125 4.12 -0.01 -6.66
CA ALA A 125 4.35 -1.03 -5.65
C ALA A 125 3.04 -1.71 -5.20
N TYR A 126 1.98 -0.94 -4.96
CA TYR A 126 0.64 -1.49 -4.71
C TYR A 126 0.11 -2.32 -5.88
N ALA A 127 0.33 -1.86 -7.12
CA ALA A 127 -0.11 -2.57 -8.31
C ALA A 127 0.61 -3.91 -8.48
N ILE A 128 1.93 -3.96 -8.27
CA ILE A 128 2.72 -5.19 -8.34
C ILE A 128 2.27 -6.18 -7.26
N ALA A 129 2.18 -5.73 -6.00
CA ALA A 129 1.73 -6.58 -4.89
C ALA A 129 0.30 -7.11 -5.13
N GLY A 130 -0.62 -6.23 -5.56
CA GLY A 130 -1.99 -6.60 -5.89
C GLY A 130 -2.09 -7.58 -7.06
N ALA A 131 -1.32 -7.37 -8.13
CA ALA A 131 -1.33 -8.24 -9.31
C ALA A 131 -0.82 -9.64 -8.98
N MET A 132 0.22 -9.77 -8.16
CA MET A 132 0.74 -11.06 -7.72
C MET A 132 -0.26 -11.80 -6.83
N LEU A 133 -0.94 -11.11 -5.91
CA LEU A 133 -2.00 -11.71 -5.10
C LEU A 133 -3.18 -12.17 -5.96
N ALA A 134 -3.62 -11.34 -6.90
CA ALA A 134 -4.69 -11.67 -7.85
C ALA A 134 -4.31 -12.87 -8.72
N LEU A 135 -3.07 -12.91 -9.23
CA LEU A 135 -2.58 -14.03 -10.04
C LEU A 135 -2.56 -15.33 -9.24
N ALA A 136 -2.06 -15.31 -8.00
CA ALA A 136 -2.06 -16.48 -7.14
C ALA A 136 -3.50 -16.99 -6.89
N ALA A 137 -4.43 -16.08 -6.58
CA ALA A 137 -5.83 -16.42 -6.41
C ALA A 137 -6.48 -17.01 -7.68
N LEU A 138 -6.20 -16.42 -8.86
CA LEU A 138 -6.69 -16.92 -10.14
C LEU A 138 -6.15 -18.32 -10.46
N LEU A 139 -4.86 -18.56 -10.24
CA LEU A 139 -4.27 -19.89 -10.44
C LEU A 139 -4.98 -20.95 -9.59
N PHE A 140 -5.24 -20.63 -8.32
CA PHE A 140 -6.00 -21.52 -7.45
C PHE A 140 -7.43 -21.77 -7.97
N LEU A 141 -8.15 -20.71 -8.38
CA LEU A 141 -9.51 -20.81 -8.90
C LEU A 141 -9.62 -21.60 -10.21
N VAL A 142 -8.57 -21.60 -11.04
CA VAL A 142 -8.48 -22.39 -12.27
C VAL A 142 -8.04 -23.85 -11.99
N GLY A 143 -7.83 -24.21 -10.73
CA GLY A 143 -7.58 -25.59 -10.30
C GLY A 143 -6.11 -25.94 -10.08
N VAL A 144 -5.21 -24.96 -10.01
CA VAL A 144 -3.82 -25.22 -9.60
C VAL A 144 -3.80 -25.56 -8.11
N SER A 145 -3.37 -26.78 -7.79
CA SER A 145 -3.27 -27.24 -6.40
C SER A 145 -2.32 -26.36 -5.57
N PRO A 146 -2.61 -26.09 -4.27
CA PRO A 146 -1.73 -25.34 -3.38
C PRO A 146 -0.30 -25.89 -3.31
N ASP A 147 -0.12 -27.21 -3.37
CA ASP A 147 1.21 -27.82 -3.34
C ASP A 147 2.03 -27.48 -4.59
N ARG A 148 1.42 -27.50 -5.79
CA ARG A 148 2.07 -27.02 -7.01
C ARG A 148 2.43 -25.53 -6.92
N MET A 149 1.57 -24.71 -6.34
CA MET A 149 1.86 -23.28 -6.14
C MET A 149 3.05 -23.09 -5.17
N ARG A 150 3.06 -23.83 -4.05
CA ARG A 150 4.17 -23.81 -3.09
C ARG A 150 5.48 -24.27 -3.73
N MET A 151 5.44 -25.37 -4.49
CA MET A 151 6.60 -25.86 -5.24
C MET A 151 7.08 -24.86 -6.27
N ALA A 152 6.17 -24.14 -6.95
CA ALA A 152 6.55 -23.08 -7.88
C ALA A 152 7.27 -21.94 -7.15
N VAL A 153 6.79 -21.48 -6.00
CA VAL A 153 7.46 -20.44 -5.20
C VAL A 153 8.85 -20.90 -4.72
N LEU A 154 8.99 -22.16 -4.30
CA LEU A 154 10.28 -22.72 -3.88
C LEU A 154 11.26 -22.86 -5.05
N ALA A 155 10.77 -23.30 -6.21
CA ALA A 155 11.59 -23.41 -7.42
C ALA A 155 11.95 -22.05 -8.02
N ARG A 156 11.09 -21.04 -7.82
CA ARG A 156 11.17 -19.71 -8.42
C ARG A 156 10.92 -18.64 -7.35
N PRO A 157 11.94 -18.29 -6.57
CA PRO A 157 11.81 -17.38 -5.44
C PRO A 157 11.31 -15.97 -5.84
N HIS A 158 11.44 -15.54 -7.11
CA HIS A 158 10.87 -14.27 -7.57
C HIS A 158 9.35 -14.15 -7.31
N TYR A 159 8.61 -15.26 -7.29
CA TYR A 159 7.18 -15.26 -6.96
C TYR A 159 6.87 -14.83 -5.52
N ALA A 160 7.83 -14.90 -4.60
CA ALA A 160 7.71 -14.37 -3.25
C ALA A 160 8.45 -13.02 -3.09
N LEU A 161 9.64 -12.91 -3.67
CA LEU A 161 10.50 -11.74 -3.51
C LEU A 161 9.91 -10.47 -4.14
N LEU A 162 9.29 -10.57 -5.32
CA LEU A 162 8.69 -9.41 -5.99
C LEU A 162 7.48 -8.84 -5.23
N PRO A 163 6.44 -9.63 -4.86
CA PRO A 163 5.32 -9.11 -4.09
C PRO A 163 5.72 -8.66 -2.68
N GLY A 164 6.60 -9.42 -2.01
CA GLY A 164 7.11 -9.03 -0.69
C GLY A 164 7.89 -7.72 -0.74
N GLY A 165 8.81 -7.60 -1.69
CA GLY A 165 9.57 -6.38 -1.93
C GLY A 165 8.68 -5.19 -2.29
N ALA A 166 7.67 -5.38 -3.14
CA ALA A 166 6.71 -4.34 -3.49
C ALA A 166 5.87 -3.89 -2.27
N ALA A 167 5.40 -4.82 -1.45
CA ALA A 167 4.67 -4.49 -0.23
C ALA A 167 5.54 -3.69 0.76
N LEU A 168 6.79 -4.12 1.00
CA LEU A 168 7.74 -3.40 1.84
C LEU A 168 8.08 -2.03 1.26
N PHE A 169 8.19 -1.92 -0.06
CA PHE A 169 8.47 -0.66 -0.74
C PHE A 169 7.35 0.35 -0.51
N ALA A 170 6.10 -0.07 -0.71
CA ALA A 170 4.92 0.76 -0.49
C ALA A 170 4.83 1.20 0.99
N TRP A 171 5.08 0.29 1.94
CA TRP A 171 5.09 0.60 3.36
C TRP A 171 6.23 1.55 3.75
N GLY A 172 7.45 1.30 3.27
CA GLY A 172 8.62 2.14 3.52
C GLY A 172 8.43 3.55 2.98
N LEU A 173 7.88 3.68 1.76
CA LEU A 173 7.45 4.98 1.22
C LEU A 173 6.38 5.62 2.11
N GLY A 174 5.39 4.87 2.58
CA GLY A 174 4.38 5.37 3.51
C GLY A 174 4.98 6.02 4.76
N PHE A 175 6.02 5.41 5.34
CA PHE A 175 6.73 5.96 6.50
C PHE A 175 7.59 7.18 6.17
N LEU A 176 8.29 7.18 5.02
CA LEU A 176 9.10 8.33 4.60
C LEU A 176 8.25 9.55 4.27
N ILE A 177 7.10 9.28 3.65
CA ILE A 177 6.16 10.30 3.27
C ILE A 177 5.38 10.81 4.50
N GLY A 178 5.17 9.95 5.51
CA GLY A 178 4.52 10.26 6.80
C GLY A 178 5.30 11.23 7.70
N PHE A 179 4.82 11.53 8.91
CA PHE A 179 3.71 12.46 9.18
C PHE A 179 4.36 13.81 9.52
N GLY A 180 3.67 14.94 9.39
CA GLY A 180 4.26 16.19 9.87
C GLY A 180 3.28 17.34 9.88
N ARG A 181 3.37 18.20 10.91
CA ARG A 181 2.61 19.45 10.93
C ARG A 181 3.46 20.51 10.29
N PRO A 182 2.84 21.48 9.60
CA PRO A 182 3.57 22.66 9.21
C PRO A 182 4.25 23.23 10.46
N ALA A 183 5.57 23.37 10.40
CA ALA A 183 6.36 23.90 11.49
C ALA A 183 6.02 25.38 11.67
N ARG A 184 5.69 25.78 12.91
CA ARG A 184 5.35 27.17 13.25
C ARG A 184 6.58 28.03 13.52
N SER A 185 7.73 27.41 13.76
CA SER A 185 9.02 28.06 13.98
C SER A 185 10.17 27.12 13.59
N ALA A 186 11.40 27.63 13.55
CA ALA A 186 12.59 26.80 13.28
C ALA A 186 12.82 25.72 14.36
N GLY A 187 12.66 26.07 15.65
CA GLY A 187 12.76 25.10 16.75
C GLY A 187 11.65 24.03 16.70
N ASP A 188 10.45 24.42 16.30
CA ASP A 188 9.33 23.51 16.08
C ASP A 188 9.60 22.51 14.94
N ARG A 189 10.27 22.95 13.87
CA ARG A 189 10.71 22.10 12.77
C ARG A 189 11.70 21.03 13.22
N LEU A 190 12.65 21.41 14.09
CA LEU A 190 13.63 20.49 14.65
C LEU A 190 12.95 19.44 15.55
N ALA A 191 12.05 19.87 16.44
CA ALA A 191 11.29 18.97 17.32
C ALA A 191 10.43 17.97 16.53
N ILE A 192 9.72 18.44 15.49
CA ILE A 192 8.96 17.59 14.57
C ILE A 192 9.89 16.60 13.85
N GLY A 193 11.04 17.08 13.35
CA GLY A 193 12.04 16.24 12.71
C GLY A 193 12.53 15.10 13.61
N LEU A 194 12.84 15.39 14.88
CA LEU A 194 13.28 14.41 15.87
C LEU A 194 12.17 13.41 16.25
N GLN A 195 10.93 13.88 16.40
CA GLN A 195 9.78 12.99 16.70
C GLN A 195 9.48 12.00 15.57
N HIS A 196 9.72 12.41 14.32
CA HIS A 196 9.51 11.54 13.15
C HIS A 196 10.74 10.74 12.73
N LEU A 197 11.91 10.98 13.36
CA LEU A 197 13.15 10.31 13.01
C LEU A 197 13.04 8.79 13.10
N PRO A 198 12.48 8.17 14.17
CA PRO A 198 12.34 6.71 14.25
C PRO A 198 11.47 6.14 13.13
N ALA A 199 10.36 6.81 12.81
CA ALA A 199 9.46 6.38 11.73
C ALA A 199 10.16 6.46 10.36
N ARG A 200 10.92 7.53 10.10
CA ARG A 200 11.68 7.70 8.86
C ARG A 200 12.82 6.69 8.74
N LEU A 201 13.53 6.42 9.83
CA LEU A 201 14.56 5.37 9.86
C LEU A 201 13.94 4.00 9.60
N GLY A 202 12.81 3.68 10.23
CA GLY A 202 12.04 2.47 9.91
C GLY A 202 11.64 2.41 8.44
N GLY A 203 11.16 3.52 7.87
CA GLY A 203 10.85 3.64 6.46
C GLY A 203 12.05 3.39 5.53
N LEU A 204 13.22 3.96 5.86
CA LEU A 204 14.46 3.75 5.12
C LEU A 204 14.92 2.28 5.17
N ILE A 205 14.83 1.65 6.34
CA ILE A 205 15.14 0.22 6.51
C ILE A 205 14.22 -0.61 5.62
N LEU A 206 12.91 -0.37 5.67
CA LEU A 206 11.94 -1.08 4.83
C LEU A 206 12.22 -0.89 3.33
N LEU A 207 12.63 0.32 2.92
CA LEU A 207 13.00 0.58 1.52
C LEU A 207 14.28 -0.14 1.11
N ALA A 208 15.30 -0.20 1.97
CA ALA A 208 16.52 -0.93 1.69
C ALA A 208 16.22 -2.42 1.49
N TRP A 209 15.43 -3.01 2.38
CA TRP A 209 14.94 -4.39 2.24
C TRP A 209 14.11 -4.60 0.98
N ALA A 210 13.21 -3.66 0.69
CA ALA A 210 12.38 -3.71 -0.49
C ALA A 210 13.20 -3.71 -1.79
N VAL A 211 14.17 -2.80 -1.91
CA VAL A 211 15.06 -2.71 -3.07
C VAL A 211 15.90 -3.98 -3.22
N ALA A 212 16.41 -4.54 -2.11
CA ALA A 212 17.13 -5.80 -2.15
C ALA A 212 16.24 -6.95 -2.64
N MET A 213 15.03 -7.11 -2.09
CA MET A 213 14.09 -8.15 -2.50
C MET A 213 13.65 -8.00 -3.97
N LEU A 214 13.32 -6.78 -4.39
CA LEU A 214 12.96 -6.49 -5.77
C LEU A 214 14.11 -6.75 -6.73
N GLY A 215 15.34 -6.33 -6.37
CA GLY A 215 16.53 -6.56 -7.17
C GLY A 215 16.87 -8.04 -7.33
N ILE A 216 16.91 -8.79 -6.22
CA ILE A 216 17.18 -10.24 -6.25
C ILE A 216 16.06 -10.97 -7.02
N GLY A 217 14.80 -10.62 -6.76
CA GLY A 217 13.65 -11.21 -7.46
C GLY A 217 13.69 -10.92 -8.97
N LEU A 218 14.07 -9.71 -9.38
CA LEU A 218 14.17 -9.34 -10.78
C LEU A 218 15.34 -10.06 -11.47
N VAL A 219 16.49 -10.20 -10.80
CA VAL A 219 17.62 -10.99 -11.30
C VAL A 219 17.22 -12.44 -11.48
N GLU A 220 16.54 -13.07 -10.51
CA GLU A 220 16.10 -14.46 -10.70
C GLU A 220 15.05 -14.61 -11.82
N ALA A 221 14.15 -13.64 -11.97
CA ALA A 221 13.14 -13.65 -13.03
C ALA A 221 13.73 -13.47 -14.44
N THR A 222 14.77 -12.64 -14.59
CA THR A 222 15.31 -12.23 -15.90
C THR A 222 16.59 -12.97 -16.28
N THR A 223 17.47 -13.25 -15.31
CA THR A 223 18.75 -13.94 -15.49
C THR A 223 18.93 -15.05 -14.43
N PRO A 224 18.14 -16.16 -14.52
CA PRO A 224 18.19 -17.23 -13.52
C PRO A 224 19.59 -17.80 -13.29
N ALA A 225 20.40 -17.94 -14.33
CA ALA A 225 21.77 -18.47 -14.22
C ALA A 225 22.66 -17.60 -13.32
N LEU A 226 22.51 -16.27 -13.40
CA LEU A 226 23.24 -15.32 -12.55
C LEU A 226 22.83 -15.46 -11.09
N PHE A 227 21.52 -15.58 -10.81
CA PHE A 227 21.02 -15.85 -9.47
C PHE A 227 21.61 -17.14 -8.88
N HIS A 228 21.65 -18.23 -9.64
CA HIS A 228 22.20 -19.50 -9.16
C HIS A 228 23.70 -19.41 -8.87
N ALA A 229 24.46 -18.74 -9.74
CA ALA A 229 25.89 -18.51 -9.53
C ALA A 229 26.16 -17.67 -8.26
N TRP A 230 25.37 -16.61 -8.02
CA TRP A 230 25.46 -15.81 -6.81
C TRP A 230 25.06 -16.58 -5.56
N PHE A 231 23.99 -17.37 -5.63
CA PHE A 231 23.57 -18.20 -4.50
C PHE A 231 24.66 -19.21 -4.13
N GLN A 232 25.26 -19.84 -5.14
CA GLN A 232 26.35 -20.80 -4.94
C GLN A 232 27.61 -20.14 -4.37
N SER A 233 27.97 -18.93 -4.83
CA SER A 233 29.13 -18.22 -4.28
C SER A 233 28.93 -17.80 -2.82
N LEU A 234 27.71 -17.44 -2.42
CA LEU A 234 27.39 -17.00 -1.07
C LEU A 234 27.21 -18.15 -0.07
N THR A 235 26.58 -19.25 -0.51
CA THR A 235 26.19 -20.36 0.39
C THR A 235 27.08 -21.59 0.26
N GLY A 236 27.98 -21.61 -0.73
CA GLY A 236 28.81 -22.76 -1.07
C GLY A 236 28.03 -23.92 -1.71
N ASN A 237 26.71 -23.80 -1.92
CA ASN A 237 25.85 -24.87 -2.39
C ASN A 237 25.00 -24.42 -3.59
N PRO A 238 24.71 -25.31 -4.55
CA PRO A 238 23.76 -24.99 -5.61
C PRO A 238 22.37 -24.77 -5.03
N TRP A 239 21.53 -23.98 -5.72
CA TRP A 239 20.14 -23.80 -5.34
C TRP A 239 19.42 -25.17 -5.35
N PRO A 240 18.87 -25.64 -4.21
CA PRO A 240 18.39 -27.03 -4.07
C PRO A 240 17.12 -27.31 -4.89
N PHE A 241 16.45 -26.26 -5.37
CA PHE A 241 15.26 -26.34 -6.22
C PHE A 241 15.53 -25.86 -7.65
N GLY A 242 16.80 -25.68 -8.01
CA GLY A 242 17.25 -25.27 -9.34
C GLY A 242 17.07 -26.38 -10.36
N ARG A 243 16.75 -26.01 -11.60
CA ARG A 243 16.30 -26.90 -12.67
C ARG A 243 17.23 -28.09 -12.94
N GLY A 244 16.63 -29.28 -12.94
CA GLY A 244 16.66 -30.14 -14.14
C GLY A 244 15.79 -29.56 -15.24
#